data_AF-A0A4R5C2F2-F1
#
_entry.id   AF-A0A4R5C2F2-F1
#
_cell.length_a   1.000
_cell.length_b   1.000
_cell.length_c   1.000
_cell.angle_alpha   90.00
_cell.angle_beta   90.00
_cell.angle_gamma   90.00
#
_symmetry.space_group_name_H-M   'P 1'
#
loop_
_entity.id
_entity.type
_entity.pdbx_description
1 polymer ?
#
loop_
_entity_poly.entity_id
_entity_poly.type
_entity_poly.pdbx_seq_one_letter_code
_entity_poly.pdbx_strand_id
1 'polypeptide(L)'
;MAAEFECGDDLLALLDGKERESSAAEGLSPAPRYLLQFAAALIADAAWSARGGEPAARVGHSMGEIAALTAAGALSIEDGARLICLRVRALEKDYRQGGMLALGTRADRARAVTAAVDDPRLAVACENAPRQTVISGPSGALEPVIAVCGALGVRCTPIDAPYAYHNRRLAPAAAALTDSARHLRRRPPRGVVCSPTLGRDVTAADDPVAVVAEALTRPVMFAEAIRRLHAAGAQTFVECGPGRVLARCVEATVPDVHTESSLEPDRRSAGPPPTPKSEPPTPATEPPTPATEPPTPAAEPPTPATEPATPTPEPAASTPERAAPKPEPAASPDPRAAAHPTDRRQDILRELREMYAARLGYPPEALAEDAELEVDLGVDSIKQAELLTRVGEQYGLPSPAENARLSDLLTLADVADLVADHLDDPERPAT
;
A
#
# COMPACT_ATOMS: atom_id res chain seq x y z
N MET A 1 -6.83 -32.43 24.41
CA MET A 1 -7.65 -32.37 23.18
C MET A 1 -6.85 -31.59 22.17
N ALA A 2 -6.32 -32.25 21.15
CA ALA A 2 -5.83 -31.56 19.98
C ALA A 2 -7.05 -31.04 19.21
N ALA A 3 -7.01 -29.79 18.76
CA ALA A 3 -7.93 -29.30 17.75
C ALA A 3 -7.22 -29.46 16.41
N GLU A 4 -7.57 -30.52 15.68
CA GLU A 4 -7.19 -30.66 14.28
C GLU A 4 -7.91 -29.56 13.49
N PHE A 5 -7.17 -28.51 13.11
CA PHE A 5 -7.61 -27.56 12.10
C PHE A 5 -7.27 -28.13 10.72
N GLU A 6 -8.14 -29.01 10.22
CA GLU A 6 -8.21 -29.30 8.79
C GLU A 6 -8.84 -28.10 8.07
N CYS A 7 -8.08 -27.02 7.88
CA CYS A 7 -8.35 -26.08 6.80
C CYS A 7 -7.81 -26.70 5.51
N GLY A 8 -8.71 -27.15 4.65
CA GLY A 8 -8.41 -27.53 3.26
C GLY A 8 -8.22 -26.32 2.34
N ASP A 9 -8.17 -25.12 2.92
CA ASP A 9 -8.09 -23.83 2.25
C ASP A 9 -6.64 -23.48 1.91
N ASP A 10 -6.42 -22.80 0.78
CA ASP A 10 -5.08 -22.35 0.41
C ASP A 10 -4.65 -21.20 1.35
N LEU A 11 -3.73 -21.52 2.25
CA LEU A 11 -3.16 -20.56 3.20
C LEU A 11 -2.50 -19.36 2.50
N LEU A 12 -2.02 -19.50 1.26
CA LEU A 12 -1.53 -18.38 0.46
C LEU A 12 -2.70 -17.51 -0.05
N ALA A 13 -3.81 -18.12 -0.48
CA ALA A 13 -5.01 -17.38 -0.86
C ALA A 13 -5.64 -16.59 0.32
N LEU A 14 -5.58 -17.12 1.55
CA LEU A 14 -5.97 -16.41 2.77
C LEU A 14 -5.00 -15.27 3.14
N LEU A 15 -3.71 -15.40 2.83
CA LEU A 15 -2.69 -14.37 3.06
C LEU A 15 -2.78 -13.22 2.05
N ASP A 16 -2.94 -13.55 0.76
CA ASP A 16 -3.07 -12.61 -0.37
C ASP A 16 -4.45 -11.94 -0.41
N GLY A 17 -5.40 -12.42 0.41
CA GLY A 17 -6.80 -12.02 0.34
C GLY A 17 -7.41 -12.34 -1.03
N LYS A 18 -7.10 -13.52 -1.59
CA LYS A 18 -7.64 -14.06 -2.86
C LYS A 18 -8.92 -14.87 -2.66
N GLU A 19 -9.27 -15.29 -1.44
CA GLU A 19 -10.62 -15.79 -1.09
C GLU A 19 -11.67 -14.66 -1.04
N ARG A 20 -11.76 -13.92 -2.14
CA ARG A 20 -12.55 -12.69 -2.29
C ARG A 20 -14.05 -12.94 -2.43
N GLU A 21 -14.43 -14.14 -2.85
CA GLU A 21 -15.83 -14.48 -3.14
C GLU A 21 -16.53 -15.25 -2.01
N SER A 22 -15.78 -15.85 -1.07
CA SER A 22 -16.36 -16.59 0.06
C SER A 22 -16.60 -15.71 1.30
N SER A 23 -15.65 -14.82 1.66
CA SER A 23 -15.75 -14.02 2.89
C SER A 23 -16.82 -12.91 2.87
N ALA A 24 -17.33 -12.55 1.68
CA ALA A 24 -18.51 -11.72 1.53
C ALA A 24 -19.83 -12.48 1.84
N ALA A 25 -19.80 -13.81 1.84
CA ALA A 25 -20.87 -14.65 2.38
C ALA A 25 -20.71 -14.80 3.90
N GLU A 26 -21.71 -14.34 4.63
CA GLU A 26 -21.98 -14.72 6.03
C GLU A 26 -20.89 -14.48 7.08
N GLY A 27 -20.49 -13.22 7.28
CA GLY A 27 -20.24 -12.68 8.63
C GLY A 27 -19.08 -13.26 9.45
N LEU A 28 -18.18 -14.04 8.82
CA LEU A 28 -17.00 -14.65 9.40
C LEU A 28 -16.09 -13.63 10.10
N SER A 29 -15.45 -14.08 11.18
CA SER A 29 -14.52 -13.26 11.95
C SER A 29 -13.25 -12.99 11.15
N PRO A 30 -12.67 -11.76 11.15
CA PRO A 30 -11.39 -11.50 10.51
C PRO A 30 -10.19 -12.09 11.26
N ALA A 31 -10.41 -12.69 12.45
CA ALA A 31 -9.35 -13.23 13.30
C ALA A 31 -8.45 -14.30 12.63
N PRO A 32 -8.94 -15.28 11.85
CA PRO A 32 -8.07 -16.29 11.23
C PRO A 32 -7.05 -15.66 10.27
N ARG A 33 -7.49 -14.73 9.40
CA ARG A 33 -6.60 -13.99 8.50
C ARG A 33 -5.55 -13.19 9.26
N TYR A 34 -5.94 -12.52 10.35
CA TYR A 34 -5.01 -11.73 11.16
C TYR A 34 -4.00 -12.61 11.92
N LEU A 35 -4.42 -13.78 12.39
CA LEU A 35 -3.52 -14.76 13.01
C LEU A 35 -2.53 -15.36 12.00
N LEU A 36 -2.96 -15.61 10.76
CA LEU A 36 -2.11 -16.12 9.69
C LEU A 36 -1.08 -15.08 9.25
N GLN A 37 -1.48 -13.82 9.07
CA GLN A 37 -0.57 -12.70 8.81
C GLN A 37 0.45 -12.50 9.94
N PHE A 38 0.01 -12.61 11.21
CA PHE A 38 0.88 -12.57 12.38
C PHE A 38 1.88 -13.73 12.44
N ALA A 39 1.45 -14.96 12.15
CA ALA A 39 2.32 -16.12 12.10
C ALA A 39 3.38 -15.98 10.99
N ALA A 40 2.97 -15.57 9.78
CA ALA A 40 3.88 -15.31 8.66
C ALA A 40 4.94 -14.25 9.02
N ALA A 41 4.54 -13.15 9.66
CA ALA A 41 5.46 -12.10 10.11
C ALA A 41 6.50 -12.60 11.14
N LEU A 42 6.08 -13.42 12.10
CA LEU A 42 6.98 -14.00 13.11
C LEU A 42 7.93 -15.05 12.52
N ILE A 43 7.46 -15.86 11.56
CA ILE A 43 8.29 -16.84 10.85
C ILE A 43 9.36 -16.11 10.02
N ALA A 44 8.99 -15.04 9.33
CA ALA A 44 9.91 -14.20 8.56
C ALA A 44 10.99 -13.54 9.44
N ASP A 45 10.60 -12.91 10.55
CA ASP A 45 11.54 -12.28 11.51
C ASP A 45 12.53 -13.31 12.11
N ALA A 46 12.03 -14.50 12.47
CA ALA A 46 12.85 -15.59 12.97
C ALA A 46 13.79 -16.17 11.90
N ALA A 47 13.32 -16.33 10.65
CA ALA A 47 14.13 -16.82 9.53
C ALA A 47 15.23 -15.83 9.13
N TRP A 48 14.95 -14.53 9.17
CA TRP A 48 15.96 -13.49 8.98
C TRP A 48 17.02 -13.53 10.09
N SER A 49 16.57 -13.57 11.36
CA SER A 49 17.47 -13.66 12.52
C SER A 49 18.36 -14.90 12.46
N ALA A 50 17.83 -16.04 12.00
CA ALA A 50 18.57 -17.29 11.84
C ALA A 50 19.67 -17.25 10.75
N ARG A 51 19.62 -16.28 9.81
CA ARG A 51 20.71 -16.02 8.84
C ARG A 51 21.88 -15.24 9.44
N GLY A 52 21.84 -14.92 10.74
CA GLY A 52 22.89 -14.20 11.46
C GLY A 52 22.69 -12.68 11.52
N GLY A 53 21.56 -12.16 11.03
CA GLY A 53 21.22 -10.74 11.08
C GLY A 53 20.22 -10.42 12.19
N GLU A 54 20.69 -9.92 13.33
CA GLU A 54 19.80 -9.26 14.31
C GLU A 54 19.28 -7.93 13.72
N PRO A 55 17.96 -7.70 13.64
CA PRO A 55 17.43 -6.47 13.08
C PRO A 55 17.73 -5.27 14.00
N ALA A 56 18.34 -4.22 13.44
CA ALA A 56 18.67 -3.00 14.19
C ALA A 56 17.43 -2.33 14.82
N ALA A 57 16.27 -2.45 14.17
CA ALA A 57 14.96 -2.13 14.71
C ALA A 57 13.87 -2.97 14.05
N ARG A 58 12.77 -3.18 14.79
CA ARG A 58 11.51 -3.72 14.27
C ARG A 58 10.48 -2.60 14.19
N VAL A 59 9.70 -2.55 13.11
CA VAL A 59 8.61 -1.57 12.92
C VAL A 59 7.34 -2.31 12.51
N GLY A 60 6.23 -2.00 13.16
CA GLY A 60 4.93 -2.59 12.85
C GLY A 60 4.00 -1.57 12.20
N HIS A 61 3.36 -1.93 11.09
CA HIS A 61 2.28 -1.11 10.52
C HIS A 61 0.94 -1.55 11.11
N SER A 62 0.24 -0.65 11.79
CA SER A 62 -1.09 -0.93 12.38
C SER A 62 -1.05 -2.20 13.25
N MET A 63 -1.79 -3.24 12.90
CA MET A 63 -1.81 -4.53 13.59
C MET A 63 -0.47 -5.27 13.57
N GLY A 64 0.42 -4.96 12.64
CA GLY A 64 1.81 -5.41 12.63
C GLY A 64 2.60 -4.98 13.87
N GLU A 65 2.15 -3.97 14.64
CA GLU A 65 2.76 -3.65 15.94
C GLU A 65 2.64 -4.84 16.93
N ILE A 66 1.58 -5.66 16.85
CA ILE A 66 1.46 -6.89 17.65
C ILE A 66 2.56 -7.89 17.28
N ALA A 67 2.86 -8.05 15.99
CA ALA A 67 3.94 -8.91 15.51
C ALA A 67 5.31 -8.37 15.94
N ALA A 68 5.59 -7.07 15.75
CA ALA A 68 6.84 -6.45 16.14
C ALA A 68 7.11 -6.54 17.66
N LEU A 69 6.10 -6.28 18.49
CA LEU A 69 6.17 -6.43 19.95
C LEU A 69 6.39 -7.90 20.37
N THR A 70 5.75 -8.84 19.69
CA THR A 70 5.92 -10.28 19.97
C THR A 70 7.30 -10.80 19.55
N ALA A 71 7.79 -10.40 18.37
CA ALA A 71 9.13 -10.72 17.89
C ALA A 71 10.23 -10.16 18.82
N ALA A 72 10.04 -8.94 19.34
CA ALA A 72 10.87 -8.37 20.39
C ALA A 72 10.70 -9.04 21.78
N GLY A 73 9.80 -10.02 21.93
CA GLY A 73 9.56 -10.76 23.17
C GLY A 73 8.82 -9.98 24.27
N ALA A 74 8.20 -8.85 23.93
CA ALA A 74 7.35 -8.07 24.83
C ALA A 74 6.02 -8.78 25.17
N LEU A 75 5.59 -9.66 24.25
CA LEU A 75 4.51 -10.65 24.43
C LEU A 75 5.06 -12.03 24.06
N SER A 76 4.42 -13.10 24.54
CA SER A 76 4.64 -14.45 23.99
C SER A 76 3.88 -14.61 22.66
N ILE A 77 4.25 -15.58 21.82
CA ILE A 77 3.50 -15.90 20.59
C ILE A 77 2.02 -16.17 20.91
N GLU A 78 1.77 -16.91 21.98
CA GLU A 78 0.43 -17.24 22.48
C GLU A 78 -0.35 -15.99 22.95
N ASP A 79 0.29 -15.08 23.68
CA ASP A 79 -0.36 -13.85 24.17
C ASP A 79 -0.54 -12.80 23.06
N GLY A 80 0.35 -12.75 22.06
CA GLY A 80 0.17 -11.94 20.85
C GLY A 80 -1.01 -12.42 20.00
N ALA A 81 -1.13 -13.75 19.80
CA ALA A 81 -2.29 -14.35 19.16
C ALA A 81 -3.59 -14.09 19.94
N ARG A 82 -3.58 -14.24 21.27
CA ARG A 82 -4.71 -13.85 22.14
C ARG A 82 -5.08 -12.39 21.97
N LEU A 83 -4.09 -11.48 21.92
CA LEU A 83 -4.34 -10.04 21.78
C LEU A 83 -5.02 -9.70 20.44
N ILE A 84 -4.69 -10.40 19.35
CA ILE A 84 -5.40 -10.29 18.06
C ILE A 84 -6.89 -10.69 18.23
N CYS A 85 -7.16 -11.86 18.82
CA CYS A 85 -8.53 -12.31 19.04
C CYS A 85 -9.34 -11.37 19.96
N LEU A 86 -8.72 -10.84 21.02
CA LEU A 86 -9.33 -9.84 21.90
C LEU A 86 -9.61 -8.52 21.17
N ARG A 87 -8.69 -8.07 20.30
CA ARG A 87 -8.84 -6.85 19.48
C ARG A 87 -9.99 -6.99 18.50
N VAL A 88 -10.13 -8.13 17.84
CA VAL A 88 -11.26 -8.43 16.94
C VAL A 88 -12.58 -8.46 17.72
N ARG A 89 -12.64 -9.18 18.84
CA ARG A 89 -13.82 -9.27 19.71
C ARG A 89 -14.28 -7.90 20.24
N ALA A 90 -13.35 -6.98 20.53
CA ALA A 90 -13.66 -5.62 20.96
C ALA A 90 -14.31 -4.74 19.87
N LEU A 91 -14.25 -5.15 18.60
CA LEU A 91 -14.76 -4.41 17.44
C LEU A 91 -15.99 -5.07 16.78
N GLU A 92 -16.09 -6.39 16.86
CA GLU A 92 -17.00 -7.21 16.05
C GLU A 92 -18.48 -6.81 16.08
N LYS A 93 -18.99 -6.30 17.20
CA LYS A 93 -20.43 -6.04 17.37
C LYS A 93 -20.87 -4.65 16.89
N ASP A 94 -20.14 -3.61 17.30
CA ASP A 94 -20.64 -2.23 17.24
C ASP A 94 -19.97 -1.38 16.13
N TYR A 95 -18.96 -1.92 15.44
CA TYR A 95 -18.10 -1.12 14.53
C TYR A 95 -18.08 -1.60 13.06
N ARG A 96 -18.83 -2.65 12.70
CA ARG A 96 -18.89 -3.23 11.32
C ARG A 96 -19.43 -2.27 10.23
N GLN A 97 -19.93 -1.08 10.59
CA GLN A 97 -20.48 -0.08 9.65
C GLN A 97 -19.49 1.04 9.30
N GLY A 98 -18.18 0.78 9.41
CA GLY A 98 -17.12 1.68 9.03
C GLY A 98 -16.13 1.02 8.10
N GLY A 99 -15.35 1.84 7.39
CA GLY A 99 -14.32 1.37 6.46
C GLY A 99 -13.18 2.37 6.34
N MET A 100 -12.38 2.22 5.29
CA MET A 100 -11.21 3.04 5.02
C MET A 100 -11.02 3.29 3.51
N LEU A 101 -10.46 4.44 3.16
CA LEU A 101 -10.12 4.84 1.79
C LEU A 101 -8.63 5.18 1.71
N ALA A 102 -7.89 4.56 0.79
CA ALA A 102 -6.55 4.98 0.41
C ALA A 102 -6.62 6.12 -0.61
N LEU A 103 -6.06 7.28 -0.28
CA LEU A 103 -5.94 8.42 -1.18
C LEU A 103 -4.50 8.52 -1.70
N GLY A 104 -4.35 8.63 -3.01
CA GLY A 104 -3.10 8.91 -3.72
C GLY A 104 -2.63 10.36 -3.55
N THR A 105 -2.55 10.83 -2.31
CA THR A 105 -2.15 12.20 -1.99
C THR A 105 -1.44 12.34 -0.66
N ARG A 106 -0.85 13.52 -0.45
CA ARG A 106 -0.14 13.93 0.77
C ARG A 106 -1.10 14.28 1.90
N ALA A 107 -0.65 14.13 3.14
CA ALA A 107 -1.51 14.18 4.31
C ALA A 107 -2.29 15.49 4.50
N ASP A 108 -1.71 16.65 4.21
CA ASP A 108 -2.40 17.93 4.32
C ASP A 108 -3.50 18.10 3.26
N ARG A 109 -3.28 17.60 2.03
CA ARG A 109 -4.32 17.55 0.99
C ARG A 109 -5.43 16.55 1.35
N ALA A 110 -5.10 15.42 1.96
CA ALA A 110 -6.11 14.50 2.50
C ALA A 110 -6.91 15.13 3.66
N ARG A 111 -6.27 15.90 4.55
CA ARG A 111 -6.95 16.68 5.60
C ARG A 111 -7.88 17.75 4.99
N ALA A 112 -7.47 18.41 3.91
CA ALA A 112 -8.31 19.37 3.19
C ALA A 112 -9.53 18.71 2.54
N VAL A 113 -9.37 17.52 1.93
CA VAL A 113 -10.49 16.71 1.42
C VAL A 113 -11.45 16.33 2.55
N THR A 114 -10.95 15.84 3.68
CA THR A 114 -11.77 15.51 4.86
C THR A 114 -12.52 16.73 5.39
N ALA A 115 -11.86 17.88 5.46
CA ALA A 115 -12.46 19.13 5.93
C ALA A 115 -13.53 19.67 4.96
N ALA A 116 -13.40 19.44 3.65
CA ALA A 116 -14.41 19.82 2.66
C ALA A 116 -15.71 18.99 2.76
N VAL A 117 -15.64 17.78 3.33
CA VAL A 117 -16.81 16.94 3.65
C VAL A 117 -17.45 17.35 4.99
N ASP A 118 -16.69 17.99 5.88
CA ASP A 118 -17.10 18.49 7.20
C ASP A 118 -17.79 17.45 8.12
N ASP A 119 -17.45 16.16 7.96
CA ASP A 119 -17.94 15.10 8.85
C ASP A 119 -16.95 14.83 10.00
N PRO A 120 -17.28 15.15 11.27
CA PRO A 120 -16.38 14.97 12.41
C PRO A 120 -16.14 13.50 12.79
N ARG A 121 -16.75 12.54 12.08
CA ARG A 121 -16.56 11.10 12.24
C ARG A 121 -15.45 10.56 11.34
N LEU A 122 -15.02 11.33 10.33
CA LEU A 122 -13.84 11.03 9.50
C LEU A 122 -12.55 11.34 10.26
N ALA A 123 -11.49 10.59 9.95
CA ALA A 123 -10.14 10.83 10.45
C ALA A 123 -9.10 10.48 9.38
N VAL A 124 -7.97 11.18 9.36
CA VAL A 124 -6.75 10.64 8.73
C VAL A 124 -6.27 9.50 9.61
N ALA A 125 -6.21 8.31 9.02
CA ALA A 125 -5.98 7.03 9.67
C ALA A 125 -4.51 6.58 9.56
N CYS A 126 -3.89 6.78 8.39
CA CYS A 126 -2.49 6.41 8.19
C CYS A 126 -1.80 7.41 7.24
N GLU A 127 -0.53 7.69 7.50
CA GLU A 127 0.36 8.41 6.58
C GLU A 127 1.45 7.43 6.14
N ASN A 128 1.15 6.69 5.07
CA ASN A 128 1.90 5.50 4.65
C ASN A 128 3.14 5.84 3.81
N ALA A 129 3.01 6.82 2.92
CA ALA A 129 4.08 7.33 2.07
C ALA A 129 3.80 8.81 1.72
N PRO A 130 4.76 9.59 1.18
CA PRO A 130 4.59 11.01 0.87
C PRO A 130 3.39 11.36 -0.03
N ARG A 131 2.92 10.39 -0.82
CA ARG A 131 1.73 10.51 -1.69
C ARG A 131 0.68 9.41 -1.43
N GLN A 132 0.67 8.83 -0.24
CA GLN A 132 -0.31 7.80 0.15
C GLN A 132 -0.80 8.05 1.58
N THR A 133 -2.05 8.52 1.70
CA THR A 133 -2.71 8.80 2.98
C THR A 133 -4.00 8.00 3.05
N VAL A 134 -4.31 7.40 4.20
CA VAL A 134 -5.56 6.67 4.42
C VAL A 134 -6.51 7.51 5.26
N ILE A 135 -7.79 7.56 4.88
CA ILE A 135 -8.90 8.13 5.66
C ILE A 135 -9.77 6.98 6.20
N SER A 136 -10.31 7.11 7.40
CA SER A 136 -11.28 6.15 7.96
C SER A 136 -12.53 6.83 8.53
N GLY A 137 -13.65 6.13 8.49
CA GLY A 137 -14.92 6.60 9.04
C GLY A 137 -16.11 5.69 8.72
N PRO A 138 -17.33 6.09 9.11
CA PRO A 138 -18.56 5.40 8.72
C PRO A 138 -18.73 5.38 7.20
N SER A 139 -19.31 4.31 6.62
CA SER A 139 -19.41 4.18 5.15
C SER A 139 -20.10 5.38 4.47
N GLY A 140 -21.23 5.85 5.03
CA GLY A 140 -21.94 7.04 4.53
C GLY A 140 -21.21 8.39 4.73
N ALA A 141 -20.10 8.42 5.46
CA ALA A 141 -19.20 9.58 5.52
C ALA A 141 -18.04 9.48 4.53
N LEU A 142 -17.69 8.26 4.09
CA LEU A 142 -16.65 7.99 3.10
C LEU A 142 -17.14 8.20 1.66
N GLU A 143 -18.43 8.00 1.39
CA GLU A 143 -19.02 8.22 0.07
C GLU A 143 -18.84 9.67 -0.45
N PRO A 144 -19.10 10.74 0.34
CA PRO A 144 -18.74 12.10 -0.06
C PRO A 144 -17.24 12.33 -0.29
N VAL A 145 -16.36 11.63 0.43
CA VAL A 145 -14.90 11.73 0.24
C VAL A 145 -14.51 11.25 -1.17
N ILE A 146 -15.13 10.18 -1.67
CA ILE A 146 -14.90 9.68 -3.04
C ILE A 146 -15.30 10.74 -4.07
N ALA A 147 -16.46 11.39 -3.90
CA ALA A 147 -16.93 12.43 -4.80
C ALA A 147 -16.00 13.66 -4.82
N VAL A 148 -15.55 14.12 -3.64
CA VAL A 148 -14.57 15.23 -3.53
C VAL A 148 -13.22 14.85 -4.13
N CYS A 149 -12.76 13.61 -3.93
CA CYS A 149 -11.54 13.10 -4.56
C CYS A 149 -11.64 13.11 -6.09
N GLY A 150 -12.76 12.62 -6.65
CA GLY A 150 -13.02 12.64 -8.09
C GLY A 150 -12.98 14.06 -8.68
N ALA A 151 -13.69 15.00 -8.06
CA ALA A 151 -13.70 16.41 -8.47
C ALA A 151 -12.31 17.09 -8.41
N LEU A 152 -11.41 16.59 -7.56
CA LEU A 152 -10.06 17.12 -7.39
C LEU A 152 -8.97 16.31 -8.13
N GLY A 153 -9.33 15.28 -8.90
CA GLY A 153 -8.36 14.39 -9.56
C GLY A 153 -7.44 13.64 -8.58
N VAL A 154 -7.94 13.31 -7.38
CA VAL A 154 -7.22 12.51 -6.39
C VAL A 154 -7.63 11.04 -6.52
N ARG A 155 -6.68 10.15 -6.84
CA ARG A 155 -6.93 8.70 -6.81
C ARG A 155 -7.42 8.29 -5.42
N CYS A 156 -8.52 7.54 -5.35
CA CYS A 156 -9.18 7.16 -4.11
C CYS A 156 -9.70 5.72 -4.22
N THR A 157 -9.16 4.82 -3.41
CA THR A 157 -9.40 3.37 -3.50
C THR A 157 -9.96 2.85 -2.18
N PRO A 158 -11.11 2.15 -2.16
CA PRO A 158 -11.59 1.44 -0.97
C PRO A 158 -10.58 0.39 -0.48
N ILE A 159 -10.38 0.34 0.83
CA ILE A 159 -9.59 -0.71 1.48
C ILE A 159 -10.55 -1.75 2.06
N ASP A 160 -10.28 -3.04 1.82
CA ASP A 160 -10.94 -4.14 2.54
C ASP A 160 -10.52 -4.16 4.02
N ALA A 161 -11.22 -3.34 4.80
CA ALA A 161 -11.07 -3.22 6.24
C ALA A 161 -12.47 -3.23 6.88
N PRO A 162 -12.81 -4.22 7.73
CA PRO A 162 -14.16 -4.38 8.27
C PRO A 162 -14.57 -3.30 9.29
N TYR A 163 -13.65 -2.41 9.66
CA TYR A 163 -13.86 -1.33 10.64
C TYR A 163 -13.08 -0.08 10.23
N ALA A 164 -13.56 1.08 10.69
CA ALA A 164 -12.85 2.36 10.56
C ALA A 164 -11.67 2.47 11.56
N TYR A 165 -10.57 1.75 11.29
CA TYR A 165 -9.37 1.77 12.14
C TYR A 165 -8.73 3.16 12.26
N HIS A 166 -7.90 3.34 13.30
CA HIS A 166 -7.12 4.57 13.54
C HIS A 166 -7.99 5.82 13.70
N ASN A 167 -9.15 5.63 14.33
CA ASN A 167 -10.19 6.65 14.46
C ASN A 167 -10.56 6.81 15.94
N ARG A 168 -10.63 8.05 16.41
CA ARG A 168 -11.00 8.40 17.80
C ARG A 168 -12.31 7.75 18.28
N ARG A 169 -13.23 7.41 17.37
CA ARG A 169 -14.49 6.72 17.69
C ARG A 169 -14.28 5.28 18.21
N LEU A 170 -13.12 4.67 17.99
CA LEU A 170 -12.77 3.35 18.54
C LEU A 170 -12.27 3.41 20.00
N ALA A 171 -12.27 4.56 20.66
CA ALA A 171 -11.82 4.69 22.05
C ALA A 171 -12.53 3.73 23.05
N PRO A 172 -13.85 3.44 22.95
CA PRO A 172 -14.48 2.44 23.80
C PRO A 172 -13.97 1.02 23.53
N ALA A 173 -13.68 0.67 22.26
CA ALA A 173 -13.08 -0.61 21.89
C ALA A 173 -11.64 -0.74 22.39
N ALA A 174 -10.85 0.33 22.34
CA ALA A 174 -9.50 0.39 22.91
C ALA A 174 -9.50 0.18 24.44
N ALA A 175 -10.46 0.78 25.15
CA ALA A 175 -10.65 0.55 26.58
C ALA A 175 -11.06 -0.91 26.87
N ALA A 176 -12.02 -1.46 26.13
CA ALA A 176 -12.47 -2.84 26.26
C ALA A 176 -11.37 -3.87 25.96
N LEU A 177 -10.51 -3.60 24.96
CA LEU A 177 -9.33 -4.39 24.66
C LEU A 177 -8.34 -4.39 25.83
N THR A 178 -8.00 -3.20 26.34
CA THR A 178 -7.07 -3.03 27.46
C THR A 178 -7.56 -3.78 28.71
N ASP A 179 -8.85 -3.69 29.01
CA ASP A 179 -9.48 -4.36 30.15
C ASP A 179 -9.49 -5.89 29.99
N SER A 180 -9.91 -6.38 28.82
CA SER A 180 -9.95 -7.82 28.52
C SER A 180 -8.56 -8.45 28.53
N ALA A 181 -7.53 -7.71 28.11
CA ALA A 181 -6.14 -8.16 28.00
C ALA A 181 -5.32 -8.01 29.30
N ARG A 182 -5.91 -7.60 30.44
CA ARG A 182 -5.21 -7.46 31.75
C ARG A 182 -4.45 -8.72 32.20
N HIS A 183 -4.89 -9.90 31.78
CA HIS A 183 -4.32 -11.19 32.16
C HIS A 183 -3.11 -11.63 31.31
N LEU A 184 -2.87 -10.98 30.16
CA LEU A 184 -1.75 -11.31 29.27
C LEU A 184 -0.42 -10.90 29.89
N ARG A 185 0.61 -11.73 29.76
CA ARG A 185 1.93 -11.46 30.33
C ARG A 185 2.70 -10.49 29.43
N ARG A 186 3.03 -9.31 29.96
CA ARG A 186 3.84 -8.30 29.26
C ARG A 186 5.27 -8.29 29.78
N ARG A 187 6.21 -7.92 28.91
CA ARG A 187 7.64 -7.70 29.21
C ARG A 187 8.14 -6.48 28.43
N PRO A 188 9.25 -5.84 28.85
CA PRO A 188 9.96 -4.90 27.98
C PRO A 188 10.39 -5.57 26.66
N PRO A 189 10.34 -4.87 25.52
CA PRO A 189 10.89 -5.37 24.27
C PRO A 189 12.41 -5.54 24.34
N ARG A 190 12.93 -6.51 23.58
CA ARG A 190 14.36 -6.70 23.30
C ARG A 190 14.71 -6.04 21.97
N GLY A 191 15.80 -5.27 21.96
CA GLY A 191 16.14 -4.43 20.80
C GLY A 191 15.18 -3.26 20.63
N VAL A 192 15.27 -2.57 19.49
CA VAL A 192 14.44 -1.40 19.19
C VAL A 192 13.12 -1.84 18.55
N VAL A 193 12.00 -1.36 19.09
CA VAL A 193 10.69 -1.43 18.43
C VAL A 193 10.21 -0.01 18.15
N CYS A 194 10.25 0.42 16.90
CA CYS A 194 9.76 1.72 16.48
C CYS A 194 8.24 1.65 16.25
N SER A 195 7.46 2.41 17.02
CA SER A 195 6.00 2.50 16.86
C SER A 195 5.62 3.71 16.01
N PRO A 196 5.02 3.52 14.82
CA PRO A 196 4.48 4.63 14.03
C PRO A 196 3.24 5.27 14.66
N THR A 197 2.55 4.58 15.56
CA THR A 197 1.42 5.10 16.35
C THR A 197 1.89 6.09 17.42
N LEU A 198 2.95 5.75 18.15
CA LEU A 198 3.53 6.62 19.18
C LEU A 198 4.41 7.74 18.59
N GLY A 199 4.91 7.55 17.36
CA GLY A 199 5.91 8.43 16.73
C GLY A 199 7.32 8.30 17.32
N ARG A 200 7.54 7.29 18.17
CA ARG A 200 8.79 7.03 18.90
C ARG A 200 8.99 5.53 19.12
N ASP A 201 10.10 5.19 19.75
CA ASP A 201 10.40 3.81 20.09
C ASP A 201 9.66 3.40 21.37
N VAL A 202 9.28 2.13 21.45
CA VAL A 202 8.63 1.52 22.62
C VAL A 202 9.69 1.24 23.68
N THR A 203 9.44 1.69 24.90
CA THR A 203 10.37 1.63 26.03
C THR A 203 9.92 0.60 27.07
N ALA A 204 10.78 0.31 28.06
CA ALA A 204 10.42 -0.55 29.19
C ALA A 204 9.32 0.02 30.11
N ALA A 205 8.97 1.30 29.97
CA ALA A 205 7.88 1.94 30.71
C ALA A 205 6.52 1.85 30.00
N ASP A 206 6.51 1.48 28.72
CA ASP A 206 5.29 1.33 27.92
C ASP A 206 4.65 -0.04 28.15
N ASP A 207 3.32 -0.08 28.23
CA ASP A 207 2.56 -1.32 28.26
C ASP A 207 2.25 -1.77 26.82
N PRO A 208 2.78 -2.92 26.32
CA PRO A 208 2.54 -3.40 24.96
C PRO A 208 1.05 -3.49 24.58
N VAL A 209 0.18 -3.81 25.55
CA VAL A 209 -1.27 -3.85 25.32
C VAL A 209 -1.85 -2.45 25.13
N ALA A 210 -1.39 -1.47 25.93
CA ALA A 210 -1.81 -0.08 25.79
C ALA A 210 -1.36 0.52 24.46
N VAL A 211 -0.15 0.21 23.98
CA VAL A 211 0.35 0.65 22.65
C VAL A 211 -0.58 0.15 21.53
N VAL A 212 -0.94 -1.14 21.56
CA VAL A 212 -1.85 -1.76 20.57
C VAL A 212 -3.28 -1.23 20.67
N ALA A 213 -3.74 -0.88 21.88
CA ALA A 213 -5.05 -0.26 22.08
C ALA A 213 -5.08 1.21 21.60
N GLU A 214 -4.04 1.99 21.90
CA GLU A 214 -3.85 3.37 21.43
C GLU A 214 -3.83 3.43 19.89
N ALA A 215 -3.21 2.44 19.24
CA ALA A 215 -3.20 2.27 17.79
C ALA A 215 -4.59 2.11 17.16
N LEU A 216 -5.64 1.68 17.89
CA LEU A 216 -7.01 1.69 17.35
C LEU A 216 -7.53 3.12 17.12
N THR A 217 -7.03 4.10 17.87
CA THR A 217 -7.60 5.46 17.97
C THR A 217 -6.78 6.54 17.29
N ARG A 218 -5.49 6.29 17.05
CA ARG A 218 -4.51 7.26 16.56
C ARG A 218 -4.04 6.94 15.15
N PRO A 219 -3.61 7.96 14.38
CA PRO A 219 -3.03 7.76 13.06
C PRO A 219 -1.71 6.99 13.11
N VAL A 220 -1.49 6.12 12.13
CA VAL A 220 -0.23 5.39 11.92
C VAL A 220 0.69 6.23 11.04
N MET A 221 1.75 6.80 11.62
CA MET A 221 2.69 7.69 10.93
C MET A 221 3.85 6.91 10.31
N PHE A 222 3.55 5.93 9.45
CA PHE A 222 4.54 4.98 8.93
C PHE A 222 5.67 5.67 8.13
N ALA A 223 5.34 6.64 7.28
CA ALA A 223 6.35 7.39 6.52
C ALA A 223 7.31 8.20 7.41
N GLU A 224 6.86 8.64 8.59
CA GLU A 224 7.71 9.30 9.59
C GLU A 224 8.63 8.28 10.31
N ALA A 225 8.07 7.12 10.69
CA ALA A 225 8.86 6.04 11.28
C ALA A 225 9.99 5.57 10.35
N ILE A 226 9.72 5.39 9.06
CA ILE A 226 10.73 5.02 8.06
C ILE A 226 11.79 6.12 7.90
N ARG A 227 11.39 7.41 7.81
CA ARG A 227 12.36 8.52 7.76
C ARG A 227 13.24 8.59 9.01
N ARG A 228 12.70 8.36 10.20
CA ARG A 228 13.47 8.26 11.45
C ARG A 228 14.48 7.11 11.42
N LEU A 229 14.07 5.92 10.98
CA LEU A 229 14.97 4.75 10.88
C LEU A 229 16.09 4.97 9.86
N HIS A 230 15.77 5.54 8.69
CA HIS A 230 16.76 5.89 7.67
C HIS A 230 17.75 6.95 8.18
N ALA A 231 17.26 8.00 8.86
CA ALA A 231 18.12 9.01 9.48
C ALA A 231 19.01 8.46 10.61
N ALA A 232 18.62 7.34 11.23
CA ALA A 232 19.44 6.59 12.19
C ALA A 232 20.44 5.61 11.51
N GLY A 233 20.51 5.59 10.18
CA GLY A 233 21.46 4.78 9.39
C GLY A 233 20.90 3.46 8.84
N ALA A 234 19.60 3.19 8.94
CA ALA A 234 19.02 2.01 8.30
C ALA A 234 19.03 2.15 6.76
N GLN A 235 19.62 1.18 6.06
CA GLN A 235 19.73 1.15 4.59
C GLN A 235 19.05 -0.08 3.96
N THR A 236 18.62 -1.05 4.77
CA THR A 236 17.95 -2.28 4.35
C THR A 236 16.67 -2.45 5.15
N PHE A 237 15.55 -2.67 4.47
CA PHE A 237 14.24 -2.88 5.07
C PHE A 237 13.66 -4.21 4.58
N VAL A 238 13.32 -5.10 5.51
CA VAL A 238 12.77 -6.43 5.21
C VAL A 238 11.29 -6.45 5.61
N GLU A 239 10.40 -6.62 4.64
CA GLU A 239 8.98 -6.82 4.87
C GLU A 239 8.74 -8.26 5.36
N CYS A 240 8.39 -8.36 6.64
CA CYS A 240 7.97 -9.61 7.29
C CYS A 240 6.45 -9.78 7.10
N GLY A 241 6.03 -10.16 5.90
CA GLY A 241 4.62 -10.34 5.52
C GLY A 241 4.49 -11.03 4.15
N PRO A 242 3.24 -11.29 3.69
CA PRO A 242 2.99 -12.06 2.47
C PRO A 242 3.25 -11.32 1.14
N GLY A 243 3.35 -9.99 1.14
CA GLY A 243 3.53 -9.21 -0.10
C GLY A 243 4.64 -8.17 -0.02
N ARG A 244 4.62 -7.21 -0.96
CA ARG A 244 5.55 -6.05 -1.05
C ARG A 244 4.89 -4.68 -0.78
N VAL A 245 3.78 -4.64 -0.04
CA VAL A 245 3.00 -3.40 0.13
C VAL A 245 3.77 -2.37 0.96
N LEU A 246 4.41 -2.79 2.05
CA LEU A 246 5.21 -1.89 2.89
C LEU A 246 6.56 -1.57 2.26
N ALA A 247 7.17 -2.49 1.51
CA ALA A 247 8.37 -2.26 0.72
C ALA A 247 8.15 -1.13 -0.30
N ARG A 248 7.07 -1.18 -1.09
CA ARG A 248 6.66 -0.09 -1.99
C ARG A 248 6.45 1.24 -1.24
N CYS A 249 5.94 1.21 0.00
CA CYS A 249 5.81 2.42 0.84
C CYS A 249 7.16 2.96 1.33
N VAL A 250 8.12 2.09 1.66
CA VAL A 250 9.48 2.45 2.08
C VAL A 250 10.22 3.10 0.90
N GLU A 251 10.24 2.45 -0.26
CA GLU A 251 10.84 2.93 -1.52
C GLU A 251 10.32 4.34 -1.88
N ALA A 252 9.01 4.56 -1.75
CA ALA A 252 8.38 5.86 -2.01
C ALA A 252 8.63 6.93 -0.92
N THR A 253 9.14 6.54 0.26
CA THR A 253 9.39 7.42 1.41
C THR A 253 10.85 7.84 1.52
N VAL A 254 11.77 6.91 1.27
CA VAL A 254 13.22 7.11 1.25
C VAL A 254 13.76 6.42 -0.01
N PRO A 255 14.22 7.18 -1.03
CA PRO A 255 14.83 6.58 -2.22
C PRO A 255 16.19 5.95 -1.86
N ASP A 256 16.70 5.14 -2.79
CA ASP A 256 18.06 4.55 -2.75
C ASP A 256 18.35 3.59 -1.57
N VAL A 257 17.31 3.07 -0.91
CA VAL A 257 17.41 2.00 0.11
C VAL A 257 17.14 0.62 -0.49
N HIS A 258 17.68 -0.43 0.12
CA HIS A 258 17.39 -1.83 -0.26
C HIS A 258 16.12 -2.33 0.43
N THR A 259 15.23 -2.98 -0.32
CA THR A 259 13.99 -3.59 0.19
C THR A 259 13.89 -5.07 -0.20
N GLU A 260 13.53 -5.92 0.77
CA GLU A 260 13.22 -7.34 0.54
C GLU A 260 11.82 -7.64 1.07
N SER A 261 11.08 -8.54 0.42
CA SER A 261 9.92 -9.21 1.05
C SER A 261 10.30 -10.65 1.34
N SER A 262 9.92 -11.11 2.52
CA SER A 262 10.28 -12.44 3.03
C SER A 262 9.55 -13.58 2.31
N LEU A 263 8.42 -13.29 1.65
CA LEU A 263 7.58 -14.28 0.95
C LEU A 263 7.47 -14.02 -0.56
N GLU A 264 7.77 -12.79 -1.02
CA GLU A 264 7.99 -12.47 -2.45
C GLU A 264 9.46 -12.08 -2.68
N PRO A 265 10.38 -13.04 -2.91
CA PRO A 265 11.78 -12.72 -3.19
C PRO A 265 11.89 -11.94 -4.51
N ASP A 266 12.53 -10.77 -4.48
CA ASP A 266 12.80 -9.99 -5.67
C ASP A 266 13.72 -10.78 -6.61
N ARG A 267 13.20 -11.13 -7.80
CA ARG A 267 13.93 -11.86 -8.84
C ARG A 267 15.14 -11.07 -9.37
N ARG A 268 15.22 -9.75 -9.14
CA ARG A 268 16.39 -8.91 -9.46
C ARG A 268 17.51 -9.05 -8.42
N SER A 269 17.20 -9.47 -7.19
CA SER A 269 18.14 -9.58 -6.07
C SER A 269 18.87 -10.93 -6.00
N ALA A 270 18.81 -11.76 -7.05
CA ALA A 270 19.48 -13.07 -7.13
C ALA A 270 21.01 -12.97 -7.37
N GLY A 271 21.68 -12.06 -6.68
CA GLY A 271 23.12 -12.10 -6.48
C GLY A 271 23.50 -13.18 -5.44
N PRO A 272 24.72 -13.75 -5.49
CA PRO A 272 25.16 -14.67 -4.46
C PRO A 272 25.19 -13.97 -3.09
N PRO A 273 24.84 -14.67 -1.99
CA PRO A 273 24.82 -14.06 -0.66
C PRO A 273 26.21 -13.51 -0.30
N PRO A 274 26.29 -12.34 0.38
CA PRO A 274 27.56 -11.76 0.77
C PRO A 274 28.30 -12.75 1.67
N THR A 275 29.50 -13.16 1.25
CA THR A 275 30.33 -14.06 2.04
C THR A 275 30.82 -13.34 3.30
N PRO A 276 30.66 -13.91 4.50
CA PRO A 276 31.17 -13.30 5.72
C PRO A 276 32.70 -13.31 5.68
N LYS A 277 33.31 -12.15 5.40
CA LYS A 277 34.76 -11.95 5.56
C LYS A 277 35.09 -11.84 7.04
N SER A 278 35.30 -12.99 7.66
CA SER A 278 35.89 -13.12 8.99
C SER A 278 37.38 -12.78 8.94
N GLU A 279 37.73 -11.49 9.04
CA GLU A 279 39.07 -11.07 9.47
C GLU A 279 39.01 -10.53 10.90
N PRO A 280 39.75 -11.13 11.86
CA PRO A 280 39.76 -10.68 13.24
C PRO A 280 40.61 -9.40 13.39
N PRO A 281 40.16 -8.39 14.17
CA PRO A 281 40.95 -7.20 14.42
C PRO A 281 42.16 -7.50 15.32
N THR A 282 43.36 -7.22 14.81
CA THR A 282 44.61 -7.28 15.58
C THR A 282 44.69 -6.08 16.54
N PRO A 283 45.05 -6.26 17.83
CA PRO A 283 45.00 -5.19 18.82
C PRO A 283 46.19 -4.21 18.73
N ALA A 284 45.92 -2.91 18.94
CA ALA A 284 46.95 -1.86 19.03
C ALA A 284 46.70 -0.86 20.18
N THR A 285 47.49 -1.04 21.25
CA THR A 285 48.02 -0.08 22.25
C THR A 285 48.45 1.25 21.60
N GLU A 286 48.27 2.49 22.12
CA GLU A 286 47.72 3.06 23.38
C GLU A 286 47.22 4.53 23.15
N PRO A 287 46.66 5.28 24.14
CA PRO A 287 45.87 6.49 23.91
C PRO A 287 46.65 7.83 24.05
N PRO A 288 45.95 8.97 23.85
CA PRO A 288 46.17 10.16 24.68
C PRO A 288 44.91 10.65 25.42
N THR A 289 45.18 11.25 26.59
CA THR A 289 44.25 11.73 27.64
C THR A 289 43.67 13.13 27.30
N PRO A 290 42.56 13.59 27.92
CA PRO A 290 41.80 14.74 27.43
C PRO A 290 42.28 16.09 28.01
N ALA A 291 41.89 17.18 27.35
CA ALA A 291 42.00 18.54 27.87
C ALA A 291 40.60 19.19 27.98
N THR A 292 40.28 19.65 29.19
CA THR A 292 39.07 20.41 29.54
C THR A 292 39.48 21.87 29.75
N GLU A 293 38.74 22.85 29.20
CA GLU A 293 38.29 24.05 29.94
C GLU A 293 37.24 24.88 29.13
N PRO A 294 36.38 25.71 29.78
CA PRO A 294 35.12 26.18 29.18
C PRO A 294 35.05 27.75 29.06
N PRO A 295 33.91 28.48 29.17
CA PRO A 295 33.42 29.28 28.03
C PRO A 295 33.19 30.79 28.31
N THR A 296 33.02 31.63 27.27
CA THR A 296 32.42 32.99 27.36
C THR A 296 31.99 33.50 25.96
N PRO A 297 31.18 34.58 25.78
CA PRO A 297 29.78 34.36 25.37
C PRO A 297 29.25 35.22 24.19
N ALA A 298 28.04 34.84 23.75
CA ALA A 298 26.94 35.69 23.23
C ALA A 298 27.21 36.72 22.09
N ALA A 299 26.54 36.48 20.94
CA ALA A 299 25.94 37.56 20.14
C ALA A 299 24.76 37.01 19.31
N GLU A 300 23.57 37.56 19.55
CA GLU A 300 22.36 37.44 18.72
C GLU A 300 22.01 38.86 18.19
N PRO A 301 21.06 39.03 17.26
CA PRO A 301 21.24 38.99 15.80
C PRO A 301 21.08 40.41 15.17
N PRO A 302 21.04 40.53 13.83
CA PRO A 302 20.39 41.68 13.21
C PRO A 302 19.23 41.30 12.27
N THR A 303 18.04 41.81 12.59
CA THR A 303 16.94 42.02 11.63
C THR A 303 17.23 43.27 10.79
N PRO A 304 16.64 43.40 9.58
CA PRO A 304 15.74 44.55 9.41
C PRO A 304 14.48 44.28 8.56
N ALA A 305 13.36 44.82 9.08
CA ALA A 305 12.22 45.48 8.43
C ALA A 305 11.69 45.04 7.03
N THR A 306 10.44 44.55 6.98
CA THR A 306 9.19 45.32 6.66
C THR A 306 9.41 46.57 5.74
N GLU A 307 8.69 46.87 4.64
CA GLU A 307 7.36 46.45 4.14
C GLU A 307 7.17 46.85 2.62
N PRO A 308 5.95 47.04 2.03
CA PRO A 308 5.50 46.25 0.88
C PRO A 308 5.54 46.97 -0.49
N ALA A 309 5.38 46.19 -1.57
CA ALA A 309 4.92 46.72 -2.86
C ALA A 309 4.12 45.67 -3.66
N THR A 310 2.82 45.93 -3.87
CA THR A 310 2.05 45.35 -4.98
C THR A 310 2.55 45.89 -6.33
N PRO A 311 2.30 45.17 -7.43
CA PRO A 311 1.28 45.71 -8.33
C PRO A 311 0.34 44.67 -8.93
N THR A 312 -0.96 44.99 -8.90
CA THR A 312 -1.97 44.52 -9.85
C THR A 312 -1.65 45.07 -11.24
N PRO A 313 -1.94 44.32 -12.32
CA PRO A 313 -2.85 44.91 -13.30
C PRO A 313 -4.01 43.97 -13.68
N GLU A 314 -5.19 44.57 -13.70
CA GLU A 314 -6.44 44.02 -14.26
C GLU A 314 -6.64 44.65 -15.67
N PRO A 315 -7.78 44.40 -16.34
CA PRO A 315 -7.95 43.39 -17.38
C PRO A 315 -7.72 43.91 -18.81
N ALA A 316 -7.45 42.98 -19.74
CA ALA A 316 -7.55 43.24 -21.19
C ALA A 316 -8.75 42.48 -21.78
N ALA A 317 -9.49 43.14 -22.66
CA ALA A 317 -10.82 42.71 -23.10
C ALA A 317 -10.83 41.71 -24.27
N SER A 318 -11.98 41.05 -24.42
CA SER A 318 -12.52 40.47 -25.67
C SER A 318 -12.44 41.48 -26.84
N THR A 319 -12.48 41.13 -28.14
CA THR A 319 -13.25 40.13 -28.95
C THR A 319 -12.62 40.15 -30.38
N PRO A 320 -13.04 39.40 -31.44
CA PRO A 320 -14.14 38.45 -31.51
C PRO A 320 -13.87 37.08 -32.16
N GLU A 321 -14.80 36.18 -31.84
CA GLU A 321 -15.27 35.02 -32.58
C GLU A 321 -15.30 35.20 -34.13
N ARG A 322 -14.87 34.16 -34.87
CA ARG A 322 -15.16 34.01 -36.30
C ARG A 322 -15.86 32.68 -36.55
N ALA A 323 -17.07 32.76 -37.12
CA ALA A 323 -17.96 31.63 -37.32
C ALA A 323 -17.43 30.56 -38.29
N ALA A 324 -17.88 29.32 -38.07
CA ALA A 324 -17.61 28.15 -38.90
C ALA A 324 -18.41 28.15 -40.23
N PRO A 325 -17.97 27.37 -41.23
CA PRO A 325 -18.85 26.81 -42.25
C PRO A 325 -19.37 25.42 -41.84
N LYS A 326 -20.65 25.18 -42.13
CA LYS A 326 -21.40 23.92 -41.90
C LYS A 326 -21.08 22.88 -43.02
N PRO A 327 -21.15 21.56 -42.79
CA PRO A 327 -20.67 20.55 -43.74
C PRO A 327 -21.72 20.06 -44.74
N GLU A 328 -21.27 19.62 -45.93
CA GLU A 328 -21.94 18.71 -46.88
C GLU A 328 -21.02 18.44 -48.11
N PRO A 329 -21.17 17.34 -48.87
CA PRO A 329 -21.77 16.04 -48.56
C PRO A 329 -20.76 14.87 -48.70
N ALA A 330 -21.17 13.66 -48.32
CA ALA A 330 -20.32 12.47 -48.31
C ALA A 330 -19.84 12.03 -49.71
N ALA A 331 -18.55 11.70 -49.81
CA ALA A 331 -18.02 10.80 -50.82
C ALA A 331 -17.97 9.39 -50.22
N SER A 332 -18.60 8.40 -50.87
CA SER A 332 -18.64 7.02 -50.41
C SER A 332 -17.23 6.40 -50.37
N PRO A 333 -16.83 5.70 -49.28
CA PRO A 333 -15.61 4.91 -49.28
C PRO A 333 -15.73 3.72 -50.23
N ASP A 334 -14.67 3.48 -51.00
CA ASP A 334 -14.51 2.33 -51.88
C ASP A 334 -14.33 1.05 -51.03
N PRO A 335 -15.16 0.00 -51.17
CA PRO A 335 -15.16 -1.16 -50.27
C PRO A 335 -13.99 -2.14 -50.47
N ARG A 336 -12.86 -1.70 -51.04
CA ARG A 336 -11.64 -2.50 -51.28
C ARG A 336 -10.33 -1.73 -51.04
N ALA A 337 -10.22 -1.07 -49.90
CA ALA A 337 -8.91 -0.83 -49.28
C ALA A 337 -8.62 -1.99 -48.31
N ALA A 338 -7.50 -2.69 -48.48
CA ALA A 338 -7.04 -3.64 -47.48
C ALA A 338 -6.63 -2.86 -46.22
N ALA A 339 -7.15 -3.27 -45.05
CA ALA A 339 -6.84 -2.61 -43.78
C ALA A 339 -5.32 -2.49 -43.59
N HIS A 340 -4.81 -1.27 -43.50
CA HIS A 340 -3.39 -1.06 -43.21
C HIS A 340 -3.11 -1.55 -41.78
N PRO A 341 -1.93 -2.14 -41.48
CA PRO A 341 -1.66 -2.73 -40.16
C PRO A 341 -1.85 -1.75 -38.99
N THR A 342 -1.51 -0.48 -39.20
CA THR A 342 -1.71 0.61 -38.22
C THR A 342 -3.18 0.88 -37.92
N ASP A 343 -4.07 0.77 -38.92
CA ASP A 343 -5.52 0.96 -38.79
C ASP A 343 -6.12 -0.18 -37.96
N ARG A 344 -5.76 -1.43 -38.31
CA ARG A 344 -6.12 -2.65 -37.57
C ARG A 344 -5.71 -2.60 -36.11
N ARG A 345 -4.47 -2.19 -35.81
CA ARG A 345 -3.98 -2.04 -34.43
C ARG A 345 -4.79 -1.00 -33.65
N GLN A 346 -5.16 0.12 -34.28
CA GLN A 346 -5.97 1.16 -33.63
C GLN A 346 -7.42 0.71 -33.38
N ASP A 347 -8.00 -0.07 -34.29
CA ASP A 347 -9.31 -0.70 -34.09
C ASP A 347 -9.29 -1.70 -32.92
N ILE A 348 -8.31 -2.60 -32.88
CA ILE A 348 -8.09 -3.55 -31.76
C ILE A 348 -7.95 -2.78 -30.43
N LEU A 349 -7.13 -1.72 -30.41
CA LEU A 349 -6.87 -0.97 -29.18
C LEU A 349 -8.14 -0.22 -28.70
N ARG A 350 -9.00 0.25 -29.61
CA ARG A 350 -10.32 0.80 -29.27
C ARG A 350 -11.22 -0.26 -28.63
N GLU A 351 -11.31 -1.45 -29.22
CA GLU A 351 -12.11 -2.56 -28.69
C GLU A 351 -11.61 -3.03 -27.31
N LEU A 352 -10.29 -3.13 -27.13
CA LEU A 352 -9.66 -3.46 -25.83
C LEU A 352 -9.95 -2.37 -24.78
N ARG A 353 -9.85 -1.08 -25.13
CA ARG A 353 -10.25 0.02 -24.23
C ARG A 353 -11.70 -0.12 -23.78
N GLU A 354 -12.63 -0.37 -24.69
CA GLU A 354 -14.06 -0.56 -24.35
C GLU A 354 -14.28 -1.78 -23.43
N MET A 355 -13.63 -2.91 -23.72
CA MET A 355 -13.73 -4.14 -22.92
C MET A 355 -13.18 -3.95 -21.50
N TYR A 356 -11.99 -3.35 -21.37
CA TYR A 356 -11.35 -3.12 -20.07
C TYR A 356 -12.12 -2.06 -19.27
N ALA A 357 -12.58 -0.99 -19.91
CA ALA A 357 -13.41 0.05 -19.30
C ALA A 357 -14.69 -0.53 -18.69
N ALA A 358 -15.42 -1.35 -19.46
CA ALA A 358 -16.65 -1.99 -19.01
C ALA A 358 -16.45 -2.96 -17.83
N ARG A 359 -15.32 -3.67 -17.76
CA ARG A 359 -15.01 -4.57 -16.63
C ARG A 359 -14.51 -3.84 -15.38
N LEU A 360 -13.77 -2.75 -15.55
CA LEU A 360 -13.11 -2.01 -14.47
C LEU A 360 -13.94 -0.83 -13.92
N GLY A 361 -14.98 -0.40 -14.63
CA GLY A 361 -15.84 0.71 -14.22
C GLY A 361 -15.28 2.10 -14.52
N TYR A 362 -14.30 2.19 -15.42
CA TYR A 362 -13.76 3.45 -15.94
C TYR A 362 -14.45 3.85 -17.25
N PRO A 363 -14.50 5.13 -17.63
CA PRO A 363 -14.86 5.52 -18.99
C PRO A 363 -13.71 5.16 -19.96
N PRO A 364 -13.99 4.73 -21.21
CA PRO A 364 -12.95 4.29 -22.17
C PRO A 364 -11.85 5.33 -22.43
N GLU A 365 -12.20 6.62 -22.42
CA GLU A 365 -11.29 7.74 -22.61
C GLU A 365 -10.31 7.97 -21.44
N ALA A 366 -10.53 7.35 -20.27
CA ALA A 366 -9.58 7.39 -19.15
C ALA A 366 -8.49 6.31 -19.22
N LEU A 367 -8.58 5.37 -20.17
CA LEU A 367 -7.62 4.28 -20.35
C LEU A 367 -6.58 4.66 -21.41
N ALA A 368 -5.44 5.23 -20.99
CA ALA A 368 -4.31 5.44 -21.89
C ALA A 368 -3.74 4.10 -22.40
N GLU A 369 -3.09 4.09 -23.56
CA GLU A 369 -2.54 2.85 -24.14
C GLU A 369 -1.28 2.36 -23.45
N ASP A 370 -0.48 3.30 -22.96
CA ASP A 370 0.72 3.12 -22.14
C ASP A 370 0.41 2.96 -20.64
N ALA A 371 -0.86 3.03 -20.23
CA ALA A 371 -1.25 2.83 -18.83
C ALA A 371 -0.92 1.41 -18.39
N GLU A 372 -0.14 1.30 -17.31
CA GLU A 372 0.23 0.01 -16.74
C GLU A 372 -1.00 -0.64 -16.06
N LEU A 373 -1.34 -1.86 -16.48
CA LEU A 373 -2.52 -2.59 -16.03
C LEU A 373 -2.53 -2.77 -14.51
N GLU A 374 -1.42 -3.19 -13.90
CA GLU A 374 -1.31 -3.30 -12.43
C GLU A 374 -1.20 -1.93 -11.75
N VAL A 375 -0.38 -1.02 -12.28
CA VAL A 375 0.10 0.17 -11.56
C VAL A 375 -0.80 1.40 -11.73
N ASP A 376 -1.32 1.65 -12.93
CA ASP A 376 -2.21 2.78 -13.21
C ASP A 376 -3.69 2.42 -13.10
N LEU A 377 -4.04 1.19 -13.51
CA LEU A 377 -5.44 0.73 -13.59
C LEU A 377 -5.88 -0.18 -12.44
N GLY A 378 -4.96 -0.64 -11.59
CA GLY A 378 -5.28 -1.49 -10.43
C GLY A 378 -5.83 -2.87 -10.80
N VAL A 379 -5.49 -3.37 -12.00
CA VAL A 379 -5.82 -4.70 -12.49
C VAL A 379 -4.87 -5.69 -11.84
N ASP A 380 -5.33 -6.37 -10.80
CA ASP A 380 -4.61 -7.50 -10.22
C ASP A 380 -4.50 -8.68 -11.21
N SER A 381 -3.54 -9.57 -10.99
CA SER A 381 -3.23 -10.68 -11.91
C SER A 381 -4.41 -11.64 -12.15
N ILE A 382 -5.43 -11.66 -11.30
CA ILE A 382 -6.65 -12.45 -11.50
C ILE A 382 -7.57 -11.74 -12.50
N LYS A 383 -7.87 -10.46 -12.30
CA LYS A 383 -8.63 -9.66 -13.28
C LYS A 383 -7.90 -9.58 -14.63
N GLN A 384 -6.58 -9.53 -14.61
CA GLN A 384 -5.75 -9.56 -15.81
C GLN A 384 -5.90 -10.91 -16.52
N ALA A 385 -5.83 -12.04 -15.81
CA ALA A 385 -6.05 -13.36 -16.39
C ALA A 385 -7.49 -13.53 -16.93
N GLU A 386 -8.52 -13.03 -16.23
CA GLU A 386 -9.90 -13.01 -16.73
C GLU A 386 -10.02 -12.21 -18.03
N LEU A 387 -9.48 -10.98 -18.05
CA LEU A 387 -9.53 -10.09 -19.21
C LEU A 387 -8.76 -10.69 -20.39
N LEU A 388 -7.56 -11.21 -20.17
CA LEU A 388 -6.77 -11.88 -21.20
C LEU A 388 -7.42 -13.16 -21.72
N THR A 389 -8.10 -13.93 -20.86
CA THR A 389 -8.90 -15.09 -21.29
C THR A 389 -10.02 -14.62 -22.22
N ARG A 390 -10.72 -13.54 -21.89
CA ARG A 390 -11.81 -12.97 -22.70
C ARG A 390 -11.32 -12.36 -24.03
N VAL A 391 -10.13 -11.74 -24.03
CA VAL A 391 -9.44 -11.31 -25.26
C VAL A 391 -9.05 -12.53 -26.10
N GLY A 392 -8.59 -13.62 -25.48
CA GLY A 392 -8.30 -14.88 -26.17
C GLY A 392 -9.54 -15.54 -26.79
N GLU A 393 -10.66 -15.56 -26.09
CA GLU A 393 -11.95 -16.01 -26.63
C GLU A 393 -12.41 -15.17 -27.84
N GLN A 394 -12.13 -13.86 -27.85
CA GLN A 394 -12.54 -12.95 -28.92
C GLN A 394 -11.62 -13.00 -30.15
N TYR A 395 -10.30 -13.16 -29.98
CA TYR A 395 -9.32 -13.08 -31.07
C TYR A 395 -8.58 -14.38 -31.39
N GLY A 396 -8.86 -15.48 -30.67
CA GLY A 396 -8.29 -16.81 -30.93
C GLY A 396 -6.92 -17.09 -30.27
N LEU A 397 -6.48 -16.26 -29.33
CA LEU A 397 -5.22 -16.46 -28.61
C LEU A 397 -5.27 -17.71 -27.71
N PRO A 398 -4.14 -18.41 -27.49
CA PRO A 398 -4.04 -19.44 -26.44
C PRO A 398 -4.35 -18.86 -25.06
N SER A 399 -4.78 -19.69 -24.10
CA SER A 399 -5.12 -19.19 -22.77
C SER A 399 -3.87 -18.71 -22.00
N PRO A 400 -4.01 -17.80 -21.01
CA PRO A 400 -2.91 -17.38 -20.14
C PRO A 400 -2.22 -18.54 -19.38
N ALA A 401 -2.93 -19.65 -19.17
CA ALA A 401 -2.38 -20.86 -18.57
C ALA A 401 -1.49 -21.67 -19.53
N GLU A 402 -1.70 -21.55 -20.84
CA GLU A 402 -0.95 -22.26 -21.88
C GLU A 402 0.24 -21.45 -22.42
N ASN A 403 0.21 -20.11 -22.31
CA ASN A 403 1.29 -19.24 -22.75
C ASN A 403 1.62 -18.16 -21.70
N ALA A 404 2.69 -18.41 -20.94
CA ALA A 404 3.15 -17.53 -19.86
C ALA A 404 3.47 -16.08 -20.32
N ARG A 405 3.75 -15.84 -21.62
CA ARG A 405 3.98 -14.48 -22.13
C ARG A 405 2.76 -13.57 -22.05
N LEU A 406 1.55 -14.14 -21.99
CA LEU A 406 0.31 -13.37 -21.79
C LEU A 406 0.28 -12.70 -20.41
N SER A 407 0.84 -13.37 -19.41
CA SER A 407 0.93 -12.86 -18.03
C SER A 407 1.93 -11.71 -17.86
N ASP A 408 2.86 -11.55 -18.80
CA ASP A 408 3.91 -10.53 -18.79
C ASP A 408 3.49 -9.22 -19.50
N LEU A 409 2.26 -9.14 -20.04
CA LEU A 409 1.75 -7.95 -20.75
C LEU A 409 1.40 -6.84 -19.75
N LEU A 410 2.14 -5.73 -19.79
CA LEU A 410 2.06 -4.68 -18.76
C LEU A 410 1.05 -3.59 -19.10
N THR A 411 0.74 -3.36 -20.38
CA THR A 411 -0.08 -2.23 -20.86
C THR A 411 -1.17 -2.66 -21.85
N LEU A 412 -2.13 -1.78 -22.12
CA LEU A 412 -3.12 -1.99 -23.21
C LEU A 412 -2.46 -2.01 -24.60
N ALA A 413 -1.34 -1.31 -24.77
CA ALA A 413 -0.52 -1.38 -25.98
C ALA A 413 0.04 -2.80 -26.20
N ASP A 414 0.65 -3.41 -25.17
CA ASP A 414 1.23 -4.76 -25.28
C ASP A 414 0.19 -5.82 -25.68
N VAL A 415 -1.03 -5.73 -25.13
CA VAL A 415 -2.15 -6.60 -25.50
C VAL A 415 -2.60 -6.36 -26.93
N ALA A 416 -2.69 -5.10 -27.37
CA ALA A 416 -3.06 -4.75 -28.75
C ALA A 416 -2.02 -5.20 -29.78
N ASP A 417 -0.72 -5.06 -29.47
CA ASP A 417 0.38 -5.52 -30.30
C ASP A 417 0.39 -7.06 -30.42
N LEU A 418 0.20 -7.79 -29.31
CA LEU A 418 0.10 -9.25 -29.36
C LEU A 418 -1.10 -9.74 -30.19
N VAL A 419 -2.27 -9.10 -30.06
CA VAL A 419 -3.45 -9.44 -30.86
C VAL A 419 -3.20 -9.12 -32.35
N ALA A 420 -2.54 -8.01 -32.67
CA ALA A 420 -2.18 -7.67 -34.04
C ALA A 420 -1.20 -8.69 -34.65
N ASP A 421 -0.10 -9.00 -33.93
CA ASP A 421 0.88 -10.01 -34.34
C ASP A 421 0.24 -11.39 -34.57
N HIS A 422 -0.69 -11.80 -33.70
CA HIS A 422 -1.40 -13.08 -33.84
C HIS A 422 -2.39 -13.11 -35.02
N LEU A 423 -3.02 -11.99 -35.35
CA LEU A 423 -3.92 -11.88 -36.49
C LEU A 423 -3.19 -11.75 -37.84
N ASP A 424 -1.92 -11.34 -37.81
CA ASP A 424 -1.04 -11.21 -38.98
C ASP A 424 -0.16 -12.46 -39.23
N ASP A 425 -0.18 -13.46 -38.32
CA ASP A 425 0.54 -14.75 -38.48
C ASP A 425 -0.07 -15.62 -39.60
N PRO A 426 0.70 -15.95 -40.67
CA PRO A 426 0.20 -16.72 -41.80
C PRO A 426 0.03 -18.24 -41.55
N GLU A 427 0.52 -18.80 -40.43
CA GLU A 427 0.44 -20.26 -40.15
C GLU A 427 -0.79 -20.66 -39.30
N ARG A 428 -1.74 -19.75 -39.08
CA ARG A 428 -2.87 -19.97 -38.16
C ARG A 428 -3.80 -21.13 -38.60
N PRO A 429 -4.13 -22.09 -37.71
CA PRO A 429 -5.20 -23.04 -37.98
C PRO A 429 -6.55 -22.31 -38.08
N ALA A 430 -7.38 -22.70 -39.05
CA ALA A 430 -8.72 -22.14 -39.18
C ALA A 430 -9.68 -22.75 -38.15
N THR A 431 -10.21 -21.91 -37.26
CA THR A 431 -11.41 -22.16 -36.45
C THR A 431 -12.68 -22.04 -37.29
#